data_AF-A0A2D7BXE0-F1
#
_entry.id   AF-A0A2D7BXE0-F1
#
_cell.length_a   1.000
_cell.length_b   1.000
_cell.length_c   1.000
_cell.angle_alpha   90.00
_cell.angle_beta   90.00
_cell.angle_gamma   90.00
#
_symmetry.space_group_name_H-M   'P 1'
#
loop_
_entity.id
_entity.type
_entity.pdbx_description
1 polymer ?
#
loop_
_entity_poly.entity_id
_entity_poly.type
_entity_poly.pdbx_seq_one_letter_code
_entity_poly.pdbx_strand_id
1 'polypeptide(L)'
;MIFLRRFAIVGTRAMAKGKLPLNDLAGGAGRMDVLIRALMSSILTSHGMRKDVEFTMILLGGPGPARRIKFVSNELKGIHAEERAVAGKIATVIKEPMPPRGHWIERSPGIYDGGGDLDMTLDEWGCPIIRLEADSPILYSGQLPANFEIDDIGFILGDDTTLESERGIPRSLGKNWLQGHTCISIIHFLLDEGVNLEF
;
A
#
# COMPACT_ATOMS: atom_id res chain seq x y z
N MET A 1 10.57 -5.92 -18.51
CA MET A 1 9.49 -5.58 -17.55
C MET A 1 10.18 -4.97 -16.35
N ILE A 2 9.74 -3.84 -15.82
CA ILE A 2 10.28 -3.36 -14.54
C ILE A 2 9.63 -4.24 -13.47
N PHE A 3 10.43 -4.97 -12.70
CA PHE A 3 9.92 -5.74 -11.56
C PHE A 3 9.36 -4.78 -10.52
N LEU A 4 8.19 -5.10 -9.97
CA LEU A 4 7.46 -4.22 -9.06
C LEU A 4 7.27 -4.89 -7.70
N ARG A 5 7.69 -4.19 -6.65
CA ARG A 5 7.28 -4.43 -5.28
C ARG A 5 5.87 -3.87 -5.12
N ARG A 6 4.89 -4.74 -4.99
CA ARG A 6 3.48 -4.32 -4.88
C ARG A 6 3.04 -4.34 -3.43
N PHE A 7 2.41 -3.26 -2.98
CA PHE A 7 1.85 -3.15 -1.64
C PHE A 7 0.40 -2.72 -1.73
N ALA A 8 -0.47 -3.36 -0.95
CA ALA A 8 -1.86 -2.92 -0.79
C ALA A 8 -2.17 -2.79 0.70
N ILE A 9 -2.67 -1.61 1.07
CA ILE A 9 -3.15 -1.36 2.43
C ILE A 9 -4.67 -1.20 2.43
N VAL A 10 -5.35 -1.92 3.30
CA VAL A 10 -6.79 -1.80 3.50
C VAL A 10 -7.08 -0.84 4.64
N GLY A 11 -7.68 0.30 4.30
CA GLY A 11 -8.21 1.26 5.25
C GLY A 11 -9.67 0.96 5.54
N THR A 12 -9.93 0.21 6.61
CA THR A 12 -11.27 -0.23 7.05
C THR A 12 -12.19 0.96 7.30
N ARG A 13 -11.65 2.05 7.84
CA ARG A 13 -12.41 3.28 8.14
C ARG A 13 -12.03 4.46 7.25
N ALA A 14 -11.01 4.32 6.41
CA ALA A 14 -10.46 5.42 5.63
C ALA A 14 -11.46 5.90 4.58
N MET A 15 -11.80 7.18 4.62
CA MET A 15 -12.89 7.72 3.81
C MET A 15 -12.64 7.58 2.30
N ALA A 16 -13.59 6.99 1.57
CA ALA A 16 -13.48 6.72 0.14
C ALA A 16 -13.94 7.89 -0.76
N LYS A 17 -14.61 8.91 -0.20
CA LYS A 17 -15.14 10.04 -0.97
C LYS A 17 -15.35 11.29 -0.13
N GLY A 18 -15.39 12.45 -0.79
CA GLY A 18 -15.78 13.72 -0.21
C GLY A 18 -14.60 14.61 0.17
N LYS A 19 -14.80 15.54 1.11
CA LYS A 19 -13.78 16.50 1.53
C LYS A 19 -12.96 15.92 2.69
N LEU A 20 -11.70 15.56 2.41
CA LEU A 20 -10.76 15.05 3.44
C LEU A 20 -10.51 16.12 4.52
N PRO A 21 -10.72 15.82 5.83
CA PRO A 21 -10.37 16.72 6.91
C PRO A 21 -8.86 16.70 7.16
N LEU A 22 -8.11 17.57 6.46
CA LEU A 22 -6.64 17.63 6.54
C LEU A 22 -6.07 17.96 7.93
N ASN A 23 -6.91 18.46 8.85
CA ASN A 23 -6.57 18.72 10.25
C ASN A 23 -6.96 17.57 11.19
N ASP A 24 -7.57 16.50 10.69
CA ASP A 24 -8.03 15.36 11.48
C ASP A 24 -7.93 14.05 10.67
N LEU A 25 -6.70 13.72 10.24
CA LEU A 25 -6.43 12.53 9.41
C LEU A 25 -6.61 11.21 10.19
N ALA A 26 -6.44 11.24 11.51
CA ALA A 26 -6.59 10.06 12.36
C ALA A 26 -8.06 9.81 12.74
N GLY A 27 -8.79 10.84 13.17
CA GLY A 27 -10.20 10.71 13.57
C GLY A 27 -11.15 10.78 12.38
N GLY A 28 -11.51 12.00 11.98
CA GLY A 28 -12.53 12.29 10.98
C GLY A 28 -12.27 11.74 9.58
N ALA A 29 -11.00 11.53 9.19
CA ALA A 29 -10.66 10.88 7.92
C ALA A 29 -10.61 9.34 8.00
N GLY A 30 -10.78 8.76 9.19
CA GLY A 30 -10.79 7.31 9.43
C GLY A 30 -9.43 6.66 9.28
N ARG A 31 -8.44 7.12 10.06
CA ARG A 31 -7.05 6.61 10.04
C ARG A 31 -6.33 6.75 8.70
N MET A 32 -6.67 7.77 7.91
CA MET A 32 -5.96 8.09 6.67
C MET A 32 -4.46 8.36 6.93
N ASP A 33 -4.11 8.84 8.13
CA ASP A 33 -2.72 8.99 8.58
C ASP A 33 -1.90 7.70 8.47
N VAL A 34 -2.51 6.54 8.77
CA VAL A 34 -1.85 5.23 8.68
C VAL A 34 -1.52 4.88 7.23
N LEU A 35 -2.48 5.09 6.32
CA LEU A 35 -2.32 4.81 4.89
C LEU A 35 -1.28 5.74 4.25
N ILE A 36 -1.28 7.02 4.63
CA ILE A 36 -0.30 7.99 4.17
C ILE A 36 1.12 7.59 4.60
N ARG A 37 1.32 7.24 5.88
CA ARG A 37 2.64 6.77 6.35
C ARG A 37 3.09 5.51 5.65
N ALA A 38 2.16 4.59 5.36
CA ALA A 38 2.44 3.37 4.61
C ALA A 38 2.88 3.68 3.17
N LEU A 39 2.18 4.58 2.46
CA LEU A 39 2.60 5.05 1.13
C LEU A 39 3.97 5.73 1.18
N MET A 40 4.18 6.63 2.13
CA MET A 40 5.46 7.35 2.25
C MET A 40 6.62 6.38 2.49
N SER A 41 6.43 5.38 3.37
CA SER A 41 7.45 4.36 3.64
C SER A 41 7.65 3.40 2.47
N SER A 42 6.64 3.23 1.60
CA SER A 42 6.77 2.37 0.42
C SER A 42 7.58 3.03 -0.69
N ILE A 43 7.50 4.36 -0.87
CA ILE A 43 8.13 5.04 -2.01
C ILE A 43 9.35 5.88 -1.66
N LEU A 44 9.44 6.48 -0.47
CA LEU A 44 10.48 7.47 -0.16
C LEU A 44 11.81 6.82 0.25
N THR A 45 12.90 7.47 -0.16
CA THR A 45 14.27 7.22 0.31
C THR A 45 14.91 8.54 0.71
N SER A 46 16.11 8.54 1.28
CA SER A 46 16.77 9.76 1.75
C SER A 46 16.99 10.83 0.67
N HIS A 47 17.26 10.41 -0.58
CA HIS A 47 17.59 11.32 -1.70
C HIS A 47 16.64 11.17 -2.90
N GLY A 48 15.46 10.60 -2.70
CA GLY A 48 14.52 10.44 -3.81
C GLY A 48 13.42 9.43 -3.51
N MET A 49 13.02 8.70 -4.55
CA MET A 49 11.96 7.70 -4.47
C MET A 49 12.38 6.43 -5.18
N ARG A 50 11.97 5.29 -4.63
CA ARG A 50 12.02 3.98 -5.29
C ARG A 50 11.27 4.05 -6.61
N LYS A 51 11.75 3.37 -7.66
CA LYS A 51 11.19 3.42 -9.03
C LYS A 51 10.49 2.11 -9.44
N ASP A 52 10.44 1.18 -8.51
CA ASP A 52 10.02 -0.20 -8.64
C ASP A 52 8.90 -0.53 -7.64
N VAL A 53 8.03 0.45 -7.33
CA VAL A 53 6.94 0.28 -6.33
C VAL A 53 5.59 0.64 -6.94
N GLU A 54 4.65 -0.27 -6.79
CA GLU A 54 3.22 0.00 -6.95
C GLU A 54 2.55 -0.09 -5.58
N PHE A 55 1.90 0.99 -5.14
CA PHE A 55 1.21 1.04 -3.87
C PHE A 55 -0.28 1.31 -4.07
N THR A 56 -1.16 0.49 -3.52
CA THR A 56 -2.61 0.64 -3.63
C THR A 56 -3.25 0.83 -2.26
N MET A 57 -4.02 1.91 -2.11
CA MET A 57 -4.91 2.12 -0.97
C MET A 57 -6.29 1.58 -1.30
N ILE A 58 -6.84 0.71 -0.45
CA ILE A 58 -8.23 0.26 -0.52
C ILE A 58 -9.02 1.00 0.57
N LEU A 59 -9.86 1.95 0.17
CA LEU A 59 -10.61 2.83 1.07
C LEU A 59 -12.03 2.28 1.24
N LEU A 60 -12.35 1.81 2.46
CA LEU A 60 -13.65 1.18 2.77
C LEU A 60 -14.57 2.09 3.61
N GLY A 61 -14.07 3.25 4.04
CA GLY A 61 -14.78 4.13 4.95
C GLY A 61 -15.78 5.08 4.29
N GLY A 62 -16.79 5.47 5.09
CA GLY A 62 -17.83 6.40 4.70
C GLY A 62 -18.95 5.76 3.85
N PRO A 63 -19.95 6.55 3.42
CA PRO A 63 -21.07 6.01 2.67
C PRO A 63 -20.67 5.72 1.21
N GLY A 64 -21.17 4.63 0.64
CA GLY A 64 -20.98 4.29 -0.77
C GLY A 64 -19.98 3.15 -0.99
N PRO A 65 -19.57 2.92 -2.26
CA PRO A 65 -18.69 1.80 -2.59
C PRO A 65 -17.24 2.09 -2.22
N ALA A 66 -16.46 1.02 -2.06
CA ALA A 66 -15.01 1.09 -1.89
C ALA A 66 -14.33 1.81 -3.06
N ARG A 67 -13.32 2.62 -2.73
CA ARG A 67 -12.44 3.27 -3.71
C ARG A 67 -11.04 2.70 -3.59
N ARG A 68 -10.38 2.49 -4.71
CA ARG A 68 -8.96 2.17 -4.78
C ARG A 68 -8.18 3.38 -5.29
N ILE A 69 -7.03 3.66 -4.69
CA ILE A 69 -6.07 4.65 -5.19
C ILE A 69 -4.73 3.98 -5.38
N LYS A 70 -4.24 3.96 -6.61
CA LYS A 70 -2.96 3.34 -7.00
C LYS A 70 -1.90 4.40 -7.27
N PHE A 71 -0.71 4.17 -6.75
CA PHE A 71 0.47 5.02 -6.88
C PHE A 71 1.58 4.21 -7.56
N VAL A 72 2.06 4.68 -8.73
CA VAL A 72 3.10 4.01 -9.52
C VAL A 72 4.38 4.84 -9.47
N SER A 73 5.39 4.38 -8.73
CA SER A 73 6.45 5.24 -8.21
C SER A 73 7.43 5.80 -9.26
N ASN A 74 7.57 5.12 -10.41
CA ASN A 74 8.34 5.64 -11.56
C ASN A 74 7.61 6.76 -12.32
N GLU A 75 6.29 6.88 -12.19
CA GLU A 75 5.46 7.89 -12.85
C GLU A 75 5.16 9.10 -11.94
N LEU A 76 5.28 8.92 -10.61
CA LEU A 76 4.94 9.94 -9.61
C LEU A 76 5.71 11.25 -9.82
N LYS A 77 4.96 12.37 -9.79
CA LYS A 77 5.51 13.74 -9.77
C LYS A 77 4.94 14.57 -8.62
N GLY A 78 5.80 15.43 -8.05
CA GLY A 78 5.43 16.41 -7.04
C GLY A 78 4.93 15.81 -5.71
N ILE A 79 5.42 14.62 -5.34
CA ILE A 79 5.23 14.06 -4.00
C ILE A 79 6.30 14.66 -3.08
N HIS A 80 5.87 15.16 -1.93
CA HIS A 80 6.76 15.72 -0.90
C HIS A 80 6.81 14.76 0.29
N ALA A 81 7.96 14.70 0.97
CA ALA A 81 8.18 13.87 2.15
C ALA A 81 7.52 14.47 3.42
N GLU A 82 6.23 14.80 3.32
CA GLU A 82 5.44 15.43 4.37
C GLU A 82 3.99 14.94 4.28
N GLU A 83 3.43 14.51 5.42
CA GLU A 83 2.15 13.80 5.46
C GLU A 83 0.98 14.64 4.91
N ARG A 84 0.90 15.92 5.24
CA ARG A 84 -0.17 16.82 4.82
C ARG A 84 -0.14 17.09 3.32
N ALA A 85 1.04 17.19 2.71
CA ALA A 85 1.19 17.34 1.26
C ALA A 85 0.68 16.10 0.52
N VAL A 86 0.99 14.90 1.03
CA VAL A 86 0.44 13.64 0.49
C VAL A 86 -1.07 13.57 0.71
N ALA A 87 -1.55 13.94 1.90
CA ALA A 87 -2.97 14.04 2.21
C ALA A 87 -3.70 14.98 1.23
N GLY A 88 -3.08 16.11 0.86
CA GLY A 88 -3.62 17.04 -0.13
C GLY A 88 -3.85 16.41 -1.50
N LYS A 89 -2.93 15.55 -1.96
CA LYS A 89 -3.12 14.80 -3.22
C LYS A 89 -4.26 13.79 -3.11
N ILE A 90 -4.33 13.04 -2.02
CA ILE A 90 -5.42 12.09 -1.77
C ILE A 90 -6.77 12.84 -1.70
N ALA A 91 -6.80 14.00 -1.05
CA ALA A 91 -8.00 14.84 -0.96
C ALA A 91 -8.51 15.25 -2.34
N THR A 92 -7.61 15.62 -3.26
CA THR A 92 -7.97 15.92 -4.65
C THR A 92 -8.58 14.70 -5.33
N VAL A 93 -8.01 13.51 -5.16
CA VAL A 93 -8.53 12.27 -5.75
C VAL A 93 -9.93 11.94 -5.22
N ILE A 94 -10.12 11.85 -3.90
CA ILE A 94 -11.39 11.37 -3.32
C ILE A 94 -12.54 12.38 -3.45
N LYS A 95 -12.23 13.64 -3.79
CA LYS A 95 -13.22 14.67 -4.12
C LYS A 95 -13.85 14.43 -5.50
N GLU A 96 -13.11 13.81 -6.42
CA GLU A 96 -13.60 13.52 -7.76
C GLU A 96 -14.63 12.38 -7.76
N PRO A 97 -15.59 12.38 -8.71
CA PRO A 97 -16.48 11.24 -8.93
C PRO A 97 -15.68 9.96 -9.16
N MET A 98 -16.05 8.90 -8.44
CA MET A 98 -15.35 7.63 -8.53
C MET A 98 -15.62 6.98 -9.90
N PRO A 99 -14.57 6.46 -10.59
CA PRO A 99 -14.75 5.73 -11.83
C PRO A 99 -15.56 4.44 -11.64
N PRO A 100 -16.13 3.87 -12.71
CA PRO A 100 -16.73 2.53 -12.66
C PRO A 100 -15.74 1.47 -12.17
N ARG A 101 -16.26 0.39 -11.58
CA ARG A 101 -15.46 -0.76 -11.14
C ARG A 101 -14.67 -1.33 -12.33
N GLY A 102 -13.38 -1.60 -12.12
CA GLY A 102 -12.48 -2.14 -13.14
C GLY A 102 -11.87 -1.14 -14.11
N HIS A 103 -12.10 0.16 -13.90
CA HIS A 103 -11.47 1.21 -14.68
C HIS A 103 -10.59 2.07 -13.79
N TRP A 104 -9.32 2.22 -14.19
CA TRP A 104 -8.38 3.16 -13.60
C TRP A 104 -8.44 4.49 -14.36
N ILE A 105 -8.58 5.60 -13.64
CA ILE A 105 -8.44 6.96 -14.19
C ILE A 105 -7.21 7.60 -13.54
N GLU A 106 -6.31 8.13 -14.37
CA GLU A 106 -5.19 8.94 -13.88
C GLU A 106 -5.70 10.31 -13.42
N ARG A 107 -5.44 10.66 -12.16
CA ARG A 107 -5.80 11.96 -11.58
C ARG A 107 -4.66 12.97 -11.60
N SER A 108 -3.44 12.45 -11.54
CA SER A 108 -2.19 13.21 -11.70
C SER A 108 -1.07 12.20 -11.99
N PRO A 109 0.11 12.63 -12.48
CA PRO A 109 1.19 11.72 -12.87
C PRO A 109 1.47 10.62 -11.83
N GLY A 110 1.21 9.37 -12.21
CA GLY A 110 1.42 8.17 -11.40
C GLY A 110 0.42 7.97 -10.25
N ILE A 111 -0.68 8.73 -10.20
CA ILE A 111 -1.77 8.56 -9.22
C ILE A 111 -3.05 8.27 -9.97
N TYR A 112 -3.57 7.07 -9.75
CA TYR A 112 -4.78 6.56 -10.39
C TYR A 112 -5.83 6.28 -9.32
N ASP A 113 -7.11 6.41 -9.67
CA ASP A 113 -8.19 5.89 -8.84
C ASP A 113 -9.17 5.05 -9.65
N GLY A 114 -9.94 4.23 -8.95
CA GLY A 114 -10.92 3.34 -9.55
C GLY A 114 -11.83 2.74 -8.50
N GLY A 115 -13.00 2.27 -8.94
CA GLY A 115 -13.84 1.41 -8.10
C GLY A 115 -13.23 0.01 -7.97
N GLY A 116 -13.62 -0.72 -6.93
CA GLY A 116 -13.20 -2.10 -6.69
C GLY A 116 -12.76 -2.33 -5.24
N ASP A 117 -12.26 -3.53 -4.98
CA ASP A 117 -11.88 -4.02 -3.65
C ASP A 117 -10.47 -4.64 -3.67
N LEU A 118 -10.07 -5.20 -2.53
CA LEU A 118 -8.80 -5.89 -2.39
C LEU A 118 -8.70 -7.04 -3.40
N ASP A 119 -9.69 -7.93 -3.47
CA ASP A 119 -9.66 -9.10 -4.36
C ASP A 119 -9.41 -8.71 -5.81
N MET A 120 -10.11 -7.70 -6.31
CA MET A 120 -9.89 -7.18 -7.66
C MET A 120 -8.47 -6.68 -7.88
N THR A 121 -7.87 -6.06 -6.86
CA THR A 121 -6.47 -5.58 -6.92
C THR A 121 -5.49 -6.75 -7.00
N LEU A 122 -5.73 -7.82 -6.22
CA LEU A 122 -4.88 -9.00 -6.23
C LEU A 122 -5.00 -9.80 -7.53
N ASP A 123 -6.20 -9.86 -8.09
CA ASP A 123 -6.44 -10.49 -9.40
C ASP A 123 -5.74 -9.71 -10.53
N GLU A 124 -5.74 -8.38 -10.46
CA GLU A 124 -5.01 -7.50 -11.40
C GLU A 124 -3.49 -7.67 -11.31
N TRP A 125 -2.94 -7.97 -10.13
CA TRP A 125 -1.49 -8.17 -9.95
C TRP A 125 -0.98 -9.48 -10.55
N GLY A 126 -1.77 -10.55 -10.50
CA GLY A 126 -1.42 -11.84 -11.10
C GLY A 126 -0.10 -12.44 -10.59
N CYS A 127 0.31 -12.12 -9.36
CA CYS A 127 1.58 -12.54 -8.77
C CYS A 127 1.40 -13.15 -7.38
N PRO A 128 2.42 -13.83 -6.81
CA PRO A 128 2.36 -14.34 -5.45
C PRO A 128 2.06 -13.25 -4.43
N ILE A 129 1.17 -13.55 -3.47
CA ILE A 129 0.71 -12.61 -2.44
C ILE A 129 1.15 -13.10 -1.06
N ILE A 130 1.76 -12.21 -0.28
CA ILE A 130 2.02 -12.37 1.14
C ILE A 130 1.02 -11.51 1.92
N ARG A 131 0.34 -12.14 2.89
CA ARG A 131 -0.53 -11.48 3.86
C ARG A 131 0.25 -11.24 5.14
N LEU A 132 0.48 -9.97 5.51
CA LEU A 132 1.21 -9.66 6.74
C LEU A 132 0.32 -9.86 7.95
N GLU A 133 0.73 -10.77 8.83
CA GLU A 133 -0.06 -11.20 9.97
C GLU A 133 0.85 -11.60 11.14
N ALA A 134 0.67 -10.98 12.30
CA ALA A 134 1.62 -11.08 13.42
C ALA A 134 1.80 -12.51 13.95
N ASP A 135 0.74 -13.31 14.00
CA ASP A 135 0.71 -14.63 14.63
C ASP A 135 0.98 -15.79 13.66
N SER A 136 1.53 -15.49 12.49
CA SER A 136 1.85 -16.46 11.43
C SER A 136 3.35 -16.80 11.37
N PRO A 137 3.77 -17.81 10.59
CA PRO A 137 5.19 -18.14 10.42
C PRO A 137 6.02 -16.95 9.95
N ILE A 138 7.30 -16.90 10.33
CA ILE A 138 8.19 -15.79 9.96
C ILE A 138 8.35 -15.70 8.44
N LEU A 139 8.37 -14.47 7.91
CA LEU A 139 8.47 -14.22 6.47
C LEU A 139 9.82 -14.65 5.88
N TYR A 140 10.91 -14.60 6.64
CA TYR A 140 12.25 -14.70 6.08
C TYR A 140 13.07 -15.78 6.78
N SER A 141 13.94 -16.41 6.01
CA SER A 141 15.07 -17.17 6.54
C SER A 141 16.34 -16.33 6.38
N GLY A 142 17.24 -16.36 7.37
CA GLY A 142 18.43 -15.50 7.42
C GLY A 142 19.52 -15.82 6.39
N GLN A 143 19.17 -16.29 5.19
CA GLN A 143 20.08 -16.62 4.11
C GLN A 143 20.04 -15.55 3.01
N LEU A 144 21.22 -15.10 2.61
CA LEU A 144 21.43 -14.19 1.48
C LEU A 144 21.78 -15.01 0.23
N PRO A 145 21.02 -14.93 -0.88
CA PRO A 145 21.31 -15.61 -2.12
C PRO A 145 22.47 -14.91 -2.85
N ALA A 146 23.28 -15.71 -3.55
CA ALA A 146 24.43 -15.20 -4.30
C ALA A 146 24.04 -14.36 -5.54
N ASN A 147 22.84 -14.61 -6.09
CA ASN A 147 22.24 -13.86 -7.20
C ASN A 147 20.78 -13.57 -6.82
N PHE A 148 20.49 -12.33 -6.43
CA PHE A 148 19.15 -11.90 -6.02
C PHE A 148 18.51 -11.06 -7.12
N GLU A 149 17.33 -11.46 -7.58
CA GLU A 149 16.44 -10.62 -8.38
C GLU A 149 15.11 -10.51 -7.63
N ILE A 150 14.49 -9.32 -7.72
CA ILE A 150 13.17 -9.10 -7.15
C ILE A 150 12.14 -9.62 -8.15
N ASP A 151 11.44 -10.69 -7.80
CA ASP A 151 10.27 -11.12 -8.55
C ASP A 151 9.08 -10.20 -8.27
N ASP A 152 8.12 -10.16 -9.19
CA ASP A 152 6.84 -9.51 -8.98
C ASP A 152 6.11 -10.17 -7.79
N ILE A 153 5.93 -9.40 -6.71
CA ILE A 153 5.45 -9.88 -5.43
C ILE A 153 4.51 -8.86 -4.81
N GLY A 154 3.39 -9.35 -4.27
CA GLY A 154 2.39 -8.54 -3.60
C GLY A 154 2.42 -8.72 -2.09
N PHE A 155 2.42 -7.62 -1.35
CA PHE A 155 2.26 -7.61 0.09
C PHE A 155 0.96 -6.92 0.45
N ILE A 156 0.12 -7.58 1.24
CA ILE A 156 -1.14 -7.01 1.73
C ILE A 156 -1.07 -6.80 3.24
N LEU A 157 -1.61 -5.66 3.69
CA LEU A 157 -1.61 -5.27 5.10
C LEU A 157 -2.90 -4.51 5.45
N GLY A 158 -3.30 -4.61 6.72
CA GLY A 158 -4.39 -3.83 7.30
C GLY A 158 -3.95 -2.44 7.76
N ASP A 159 -4.91 -1.63 8.18
CA ASP A 159 -4.68 -0.32 8.79
C ASP A 159 -4.29 -0.45 10.28
N ASP A 160 -5.11 0.06 11.19
CA ASP A 160 -4.99 -0.14 12.63
C ASP A 160 -5.90 -1.26 13.16
N THR A 161 -6.54 -1.99 12.25
CA THR A 161 -7.40 -3.15 12.52
C THR A 161 -6.86 -4.40 11.83
N THR A 162 -7.29 -5.58 12.30
CA THR A 162 -6.93 -6.85 11.66
C THR A 162 -7.42 -6.88 10.22
N LEU A 163 -6.56 -7.28 9.29
CA LEU A 163 -6.94 -7.45 7.89
C LEU A 163 -7.82 -8.70 7.74
N GLU A 164 -9.08 -8.50 7.39
CA GLU A 164 -10.01 -9.59 7.05
C GLU A 164 -9.85 -9.99 5.57
N SER A 165 -9.00 -10.97 5.28
CA SER A 165 -8.85 -11.53 3.92
C SER A 165 -8.11 -12.85 3.95
N GLU A 166 -8.66 -13.92 3.38
CA GLU A 166 -7.98 -15.24 3.24
C GLU A 166 -7.05 -15.35 2.03
N ARG A 167 -6.81 -14.25 1.32
CA ARG A 167 -5.95 -14.23 0.15
C ARG A 167 -4.47 -14.13 0.54
N GLY A 168 -3.64 -14.86 -0.19
CA GLY A 168 -2.20 -14.85 0.01
C GLY A 168 -1.74 -15.72 1.17
N ILE A 169 -0.43 -15.79 1.34
CA ILE A 169 0.22 -16.66 2.31
C ILE A 169 0.51 -15.83 3.57
N PRO A 170 -0.02 -16.22 4.75
CA PRO A 170 0.18 -15.45 5.96
C PRO A 170 1.63 -15.56 6.44
N ARG A 171 2.27 -14.40 6.65
CA ARG A 171 3.63 -14.28 7.19
C ARG A 171 3.79 -13.14 8.18
N SER A 172 4.61 -13.38 9.19
CA SER A 172 4.94 -12.43 10.25
C SER A 172 6.31 -11.79 10.01
N LEU A 173 6.47 -10.56 10.50
CA LEU A 173 7.77 -9.86 10.55
C LEU A 173 8.40 -9.89 11.95
N GLY A 174 7.75 -10.55 12.91
CA GLY A 174 8.23 -10.68 14.28
C GLY A 174 7.10 -10.82 15.30
N LYS A 175 7.47 -10.97 16.57
CA LYS A 175 6.52 -11.24 17.66
C LYS A 175 5.62 -10.06 18.05
N ASN A 176 5.99 -8.84 17.62
CA ASN A 176 5.27 -7.62 17.97
C ASN A 176 4.32 -7.22 16.84
N TRP A 177 3.18 -6.66 17.23
CA TRP A 177 2.27 -6.00 16.29
C TRP A 177 2.88 -4.67 15.87
N LEU A 178 3.33 -4.61 14.61
CA LEU A 178 3.97 -3.43 14.03
C LEU A 178 2.97 -2.59 13.25
N GLN A 179 3.20 -1.29 13.18
CA GLN A 179 2.43 -0.43 12.28
C GLN A 179 2.79 -0.75 10.83
N GLY A 180 1.80 -0.71 9.92
CA GLY A 180 1.98 -1.09 8.52
C GLY A 180 3.15 -0.40 7.81
N HIS A 181 3.40 0.88 8.10
CA HIS A 181 4.53 1.63 7.55
C HIS A 181 5.91 1.06 7.97
N THR A 182 6.01 0.56 9.21
CA THR A 182 7.20 -0.14 9.72
C THR A 182 7.36 -1.49 9.03
N CYS A 183 6.26 -2.24 8.85
CA CYS A 183 6.28 -3.50 8.11
C CYS A 183 6.83 -3.32 6.69
N ILE A 184 6.36 -2.31 5.98
CA ILE A 184 6.84 -1.95 4.64
C ILE A 184 8.35 -1.63 4.66
N SER A 185 8.81 -0.89 5.67
CA SER A 185 10.22 -0.54 5.80
C SER A 185 11.10 -1.77 6.01
N ILE A 186 10.63 -2.74 6.81
CA ILE A 186 11.32 -4.03 7.02
C ILE A 186 11.33 -4.86 5.75
N ILE A 187 10.19 -4.96 5.04
CA ILE A 187 10.13 -5.70 3.77
C ILE A 187 11.09 -5.10 2.76
N HIS A 188 11.15 -3.77 2.65
CA HIS A 188 12.12 -3.11 1.80
C HIS A 188 13.55 -3.45 2.18
N PHE A 189 13.89 -3.46 3.47
CA PHE A 189 15.20 -3.91 3.93
C PHE A 189 15.49 -5.36 3.53
N LEU A 190 14.55 -6.28 3.78
CA LEU A 190 14.71 -7.70 3.41
C LEU A 190 14.94 -7.87 1.91
N LEU A 191 14.15 -7.19 1.09
CA LEU A 191 14.30 -7.23 -0.37
C LEU A 191 15.58 -6.53 -0.84
N ASP A 192 15.99 -5.42 -0.23
CA ASP A 192 17.21 -4.70 -0.64
C ASP A 192 18.48 -5.51 -0.32
N GLU A 193 18.49 -6.21 0.82
CA GLU A 193 19.59 -7.11 1.20
C GLU A 193 19.51 -8.46 0.46
N GLY A 194 18.40 -8.73 -0.21
CA GLY A 194 18.18 -9.98 -0.94
C GLY A 194 17.79 -11.16 -0.08
N VAL A 195 17.35 -10.96 1.17
CA VAL A 195 16.97 -12.05 2.08
C VAL A 195 15.90 -12.95 1.45
N ASN A 196 16.12 -14.26 1.50
CA ASN A 196 15.14 -15.23 1.03
C ASN A 196 13.83 -15.10 1.82
N LEU A 197 12.74 -14.91 1.09
CA LEU A 197 11.40 -14.91 1.64
C LEU A 197 10.81 -16.33 1.55
N GLU A 198 10.13 -16.73 2.61
CA GLU A 198 9.44 -18.01 2.75
C GLU A 198 8.03 -17.88 2.18
N PHE A 199 7.73 -18.57 1.08
CA PHE A 199 6.42 -18.61 0.43
C PHE A 199 5.76 -19.98 0.61
#